data_AF-S0EMS0-F1
#
_entry.id   AF-S0EMS0-F1
#
_cell.length_a   1.000
_cell.length_b   1.000
_cell.length_c   1.000
_cell.angle_alpha   90.00
_cell.angle_beta   90.00
_cell.angle_gamma   90.00
#
_symmetry.space_group_name_H-M   'P 1'
#
loop_
_entity.id
_entity.type
_entity.pdbx_description
1 polymer ?
#
loop_
_entity_poly.entity_id
_entity_poly.type
_entity_poly.pdbx_seq_one_letter_code
_entity_poly.pdbx_strand_id
1 'polypeptide(L)'
;MLMQRIPKCARSRWSNCRPLLSHRILQFPHYAIPTRVFACRSIYTPPNYSRVQISSEEDTKRLYCLLQSYIQDPSRAKAVKEVVIDATPWIYASTSKIPDYDELPTSMGYEELADPPEVRLRRYARHLGLGDATAGQVDKILSWKCREYGFKLQKESEFSIAMIILLFSLCENISTLYIAEYLQQPVLEYMLKANYAQMKSPPLQKLKNVRFFAGAQMDERFYSTFNILEFMQLIHRLPALESVAMDGLSDYQADRTFFVPGTGNMKRLEITHCDISSGILDVMISIPKALEEFKLSIGGLMTLDGADNSSEPFYIARALSTHRQSLKVLDIDVDVGTGADALGWDFDRNYEEEEGDGTSWEIQDQLDQYGRDRLSLDKEISTGHKMDSGNEYLVTIGSLHDFPHLTHLSIGIMPLLGEYDGWQPPFRIKEPPYRLEKPAPYRLVDMLPPSLEYLCLYGYAQGENPDVDEHIDELLARRNEKLPNLKVIKGIDERVRDIKDILHDMAVEEVDEDERYVRGEGFESGWKKVEEPKQN
;
A
#
# COMPACT_ATOMS: atom_id res chain seq x y z
N MET A 1 49.99 30.83 -35.54
CA MET A 1 50.03 32.15 -34.88
C MET A 1 48.60 32.70 -34.96
N LEU A 2 47.84 32.99 -33.90
CA LEU A 2 48.13 33.33 -32.51
C LEU A 2 47.10 32.63 -31.59
N MET A 3 47.52 32.32 -30.37
CA MET A 3 46.72 31.73 -29.29
C MET A 3 45.64 32.69 -28.77
N GLN A 4 44.48 32.15 -28.38
CA GLN A 4 43.63 32.76 -27.34
C GLN A 4 43.25 31.73 -26.27
N ARG A 5 43.24 32.22 -25.04
CA ARG A 5 43.34 31.52 -23.76
C ARG A 5 41.98 31.00 -23.28
N ILE A 6 41.95 29.74 -22.86
CA ILE A 6 40.87 29.14 -22.07
C ILE A 6 40.98 29.65 -20.62
N PRO A 7 39.92 30.18 -19.99
CA PRO A 7 39.90 30.41 -18.55
C PRO A 7 39.83 29.07 -17.81
N LYS A 8 40.82 28.82 -16.95
CA LYS A 8 40.84 27.69 -16.03
C LYS A 8 39.73 27.88 -14.99
N CYS A 9 38.76 26.97 -14.97
CA CYS A 9 37.77 26.89 -13.92
C CYS A 9 38.47 26.63 -12.57
N ALA A 10 38.13 27.45 -11.57
CA ALA A 10 38.72 27.42 -10.26
C ALA A 10 38.29 26.16 -9.51
N ARG A 11 39.26 25.33 -9.13
CA ARG A 11 39.08 24.30 -8.10
C ARG A 11 38.85 25.01 -6.75
N SER A 12 37.60 25.12 -6.31
CA SER A 12 37.30 25.41 -4.91
C SER A 12 37.32 24.10 -4.12
N ARG A 13 38.18 24.09 -3.10
CA ARG A 13 38.34 23.04 -2.10
C ARG A 13 37.10 23.01 -1.22
N TRP A 14 36.30 21.95 -1.28
CA TRP A 14 35.42 21.56 -0.18
C TRP A 14 35.84 20.16 0.28
N SER A 15 36.69 20.21 1.29
CA SER A 15 37.18 19.11 2.10
C SER A 15 36.03 18.46 2.89
N ASN A 16 35.99 17.12 2.83
CA ASN A 16 35.49 16.20 3.84
C ASN A 16 35.03 16.87 5.15
N CYS A 17 33.73 17.16 5.25
CA CYS A 17 33.06 17.41 6.51
C CYS A 17 31.95 16.37 6.64
N ARG A 18 32.29 15.21 7.20
CA ARG A 18 31.30 14.31 7.81
C ARG A 18 30.67 15.07 8.98
N PRO A 19 29.35 15.17 9.11
CA PRO A 19 28.75 15.53 10.38
C PRO A 19 29.11 14.42 11.37
N LEU A 20 29.90 14.78 12.39
CA LEU A 20 30.08 13.98 13.59
C LEU A 20 28.75 13.97 14.33
N LEU A 21 27.88 13.02 14.00
CA LEU A 21 26.75 12.68 14.86
C LEU A 21 27.32 12.24 16.21
N SER A 22 27.05 13.06 17.23
CA SER A 22 27.44 12.78 18.60
C SER A 22 26.77 11.48 19.05
N HIS A 23 27.55 10.41 19.17
CA HIS A 23 27.17 9.24 19.95
C HIS A 23 27.04 9.66 21.42
N ARG A 24 25.86 10.13 21.83
CA ARG A 24 25.45 10.03 23.23
C ARG A 24 25.18 8.55 23.48
N ILE A 25 26.22 7.88 23.97
CA ILE A 25 26.14 6.56 24.60
C ILE A 25 25.16 6.71 25.77
N LEU A 26 23.92 6.28 25.57
CA LEU A 26 23.02 5.98 26.68
C LEU A 26 23.59 4.73 27.36
N GLN A 27 24.39 4.94 28.40
CA GLN A 27 24.73 3.89 29.36
C GLN A 27 23.45 3.50 30.10
N PHE A 28 22.89 2.35 29.75
CA PHE A 28 21.88 1.67 30.56
C PHE A 28 22.43 0.29 30.99
N PRO A 29 22.04 -0.17 32.19
CA PRO A 29 22.80 -1.16 32.94
C PRO A 29 22.80 -2.51 32.26
N HIS A 30 24.00 -3.08 32.13
CA HIS A 30 24.24 -4.48 31.78
C HIS A 30 23.49 -5.39 32.77
N TYR A 31 22.31 -5.86 32.40
CA TYR A 31 21.78 -7.08 32.99
C TYR A 31 22.47 -8.26 32.31
N ALA A 32 23.29 -8.93 33.10
CA ALA A 32 24.16 -10.03 32.69
C ALA A 32 23.40 -11.11 31.92
N ILE A 33 23.89 -11.44 30.72
CA ILE A 33 23.60 -12.69 30.03
C ILE A 33 24.34 -13.79 30.80
N PRO A 34 23.67 -14.78 31.41
CA PRO A 34 24.37 -15.79 32.19
C PRO A 34 25.15 -16.73 31.28
N THR A 35 26.48 -16.70 31.40
CA THR A 35 27.37 -17.70 30.83
C THR A 35 27.46 -18.91 31.75
N ARG A 36 27.12 -20.07 31.17
CA ARG A 36 27.37 -21.47 31.60
C ARG A 36 26.51 -22.11 32.71
N VAL A 37 25.84 -23.17 32.26
CA VAL A 37 25.86 -24.56 32.76
C VAL A 37 25.18 -24.82 34.13
N PHE A 38 24.04 -25.50 34.05
CA PHE A 38 23.17 -25.99 35.15
C PHE A 38 22.50 -24.91 36.01
N ALA A 39 21.46 -24.28 35.47
CA ALA A 39 20.41 -23.64 36.25
C ALA A 39 19.05 -24.08 35.68
N CYS A 40 18.10 -24.41 36.56
CA CYS A 40 16.74 -24.78 36.22
C CYS A 40 16.22 -23.91 35.06
N ARG A 41 15.82 -24.55 33.95
CA ARG A 41 15.10 -23.89 32.85
C ARG A 41 13.76 -23.38 33.40
N SER A 42 13.77 -22.20 34.02
CA SER A 42 12.58 -21.35 34.08
C SER A 42 12.14 -21.18 32.63
N ILE A 43 11.01 -21.78 32.27
CA ILE A 43 10.41 -21.62 30.94
C ILE A 43 10.06 -20.14 30.85
N TYR A 44 10.91 -19.36 30.18
CA TYR A 44 10.61 -17.97 29.88
C TYR A 44 9.29 -17.97 29.11
N THR A 45 8.26 -17.48 29.77
CA THR A 45 6.93 -17.39 29.22
C THR A 45 6.82 -15.97 28.68
N PRO A 46 6.82 -15.75 27.35
CA PRO A 46 6.71 -14.40 26.80
C PRO A 46 5.39 -13.77 27.29
N PRO A 47 5.28 -12.44 27.41
CA PRO A 47 4.01 -11.82 27.73
C PRO A 47 3.03 -11.99 26.56
N ASN A 48 1.74 -11.74 26.81
CA ASN A 48 0.74 -11.72 25.75
C ASN A 48 0.82 -10.41 24.96
N TYR A 49 0.65 -10.51 23.64
CA TYR A 49 0.70 -9.37 22.74
C TYR A 49 -0.61 -9.21 21.99
N SER A 50 -1.07 -7.97 21.84
CA SER A 50 -2.17 -7.61 20.95
C SER A 50 -1.68 -7.27 19.54
N ARG A 51 -0.43 -6.78 19.42
CA ARG A 51 0.26 -6.52 18.15
C ARG A 51 1.59 -7.28 18.10
N VAL A 52 1.80 -8.01 17.03
CA VAL A 52 3.05 -8.73 16.73
C VAL A 52 3.70 -8.08 15.52
N GLN A 53 5.01 -7.81 15.58
CA GLN A 53 5.78 -7.23 14.49
C GLN A 53 6.89 -8.18 14.06
N ILE A 54 7.21 -8.14 12.77
CA ILE A 54 8.32 -8.84 12.15
C ILE A 54 9.00 -7.86 11.20
N SER A 55 9.98 -7.10 11.69
CA SER A 55 10.75 -6.13 10.89
C SER A 55 12.26 -6.20 11.16
N SER A 56 12.72 -7.17 11.95
CA SER A 56 14.12 -7.25 12.36
C SER A 56 14.47 -8.67 12.78
N GLU A 57 15.77 -8.95 12.88
CA GLU A 57 16.26 -10.24 13.41
C GLU A 57 15.76 -10.50 14.85
N GLU A 58 15.69 -9.45 15.67
CA GLU A 58 15.23 -9.57 17.05
C GLU A 58 13.74 -9.89 17.13
N ASP A 59 12.93 -9.34 16.23
CA ASP A 59 11.52 -9.69 16.11
C ASP A 59 11.34 -11.17 15.75
N THR A 60 12.15 -11.69 14.84
CA THR A 60 12.12 -13.11 14.46
C THR A 60 12.45 -14.02 15.65
N LYS A 61 13.44 -13.66 16.47
CA LYS A 61 13.78 -14.38 17.72
C LYS A 61 12.63 -14.33 18.72
N ARG A 62 12.03 -13.15 18.89
CA ARG A 62 10.91 -12.94 19.81
C ARG A 62 9.67 -13.70 19.38
N LEU A 63 9.36 -13.68 18.08
CA LEU A 63 8.27 -14.43 17.47
C LEU A 63 8.48 -15.93 17.62
N TYR A 64 9.70 -16.43 17.44
CA TYR A 64 10.00 -17.84 17.66
C TYR A 64 9.62 -18.30 19.07
N CYS A 65 10.06 -17.57 20.11
CA CYS A 65 9.69 -17.85 21.50
C CYS A 65 8.18 -17.75 21.72
N LEU A 66 7.51 -16.79 21.08
CA LEU A 66 6.07 -16.61 21.17
C LEU A 66 5.29 -17.80 20.58
N LEU A 67 5.66 -18.25 19.38
CA LEU A 67 4.98 -19.35 18.69
C LEU A 67 5.14 -20.68 19.42
N GLN A 68 6.31 -20.93 20.01
CA GLN A 68 6.50 -22.07 20.90
C GLN A 68 5.51 -22.04 22.07
N SER A 69 5.31 -20.85 22.63
CA SER A 69 4.37 -20.64 23.72
C SER A 69 2.91 -20.79 23.30
N TYR A 70 2.55 -20.39 22.07
CA TYR A 70 1.20 -20.56 21.52
C TYR A 70 0.89 -22.03 21.21
N ILE A 71 1.88 -22.82 20.80
CA ILE A 71 1.68 -24.26 20.63
C ILE A 71 1.45 -24.95 21.98
N GLN A 72 2.11 -24.48 23.04
CA GLN A 72 1.90 -25.00 24.39
C GLN A 72 0.55 -24.57 24.97
N ASP A 73 0.15 -23.33 24.73
CA ASP A 73 -1.13 -22.76 25.18
C ASP A 73 -1.77 -21.92 24.05
N PRO A 74 -2.60 -22.56 23.19
CA PRO A 74 -3.25 -21.88 22.06
C PRO A 74 -4.18 -20.75 22.46
N SER A 75 -4.67 -20.72 23.72
CA SER A 75 -5.57 -19.66 24.18
C SER A 75 -4.92 -18.28 24.12
N ARG A 76 -3.58 -18.24 24.21
CA ARG A 76 -2.79 -17.01 24.20
C ARG A 76 -2.69 -16.37 22.83
N ALA A 77 -2.74 -17.17 21.77
CA ALA A 77 -2.74 -16.67 20.39
C ALA A 77 -3.99 -15.81 20.09
N LYS A 78 -5.08 -16.02 20.84
CA LYS A 78 -6.34 -15.27 20.70
C LYS A 78 -6.20 -13.79 21.05
N ALA A 79 -5.16 -13.41 21.79
CA ALA A 79 -4.90 -12.02 22.15
C ALA A 79 -4.42 -11.17 20.96
N VAL A 80 -3.79 -11.80 19.95
CA VAL A 80 -3.24 -11.11 18.79
C VAL A 80 -4.37 -10.65 17.88
N LYS A 81 -4.41 -9.34 17.63
CA LYS A 81 -5.39 -8.67 16.75
C LYS A 81 -4.72 -7.97 15.57
N GLU A 82 -3.45 -7.61 15.72
CA GLU A 82 -2.71 -6.80 14.77
C GLU A 82 -1.37 -7.46 14.44
N VAL A 83 -1.02 -7.50 13.15
CA VAL A 83 0.26 -8.03 12.68
C VAL A 83 0.92 -7.03 11.75
N VAL A 84 2.21 -6.78 11.96
CA VAL A 84 3.05 -5.94 11.11
C VAL A 84 4.14 -6.82 10.49
N ILE A 85 4.25 -6.81 9.16
CA ILE A 85 5.27 -7.55 8.42
C ILE A 85 6.05 -6.56 7.56
N ASP A 86 7.33 -6.41 7.87
CA ASP A 86 8.28 -5.68 7.05
C ASP A 86 9.46 -6.60 6.73
N ALA A 87 9.47 -7.13 5.50
CA ALA A 87 10.49 -8.04 5.03
C ALA A 87 11.69 -7.32 4.39
N THR A 88 11.66 -5.99 4.29
CA THR A 88 12.66 -5.21 3.55
C THR A 88 14.08 -5.31 4.07
N PRO A 89 14.34 -5.43 5.40
CA PRO A 89 15.71 -5.57 5.92
C PRO A 89 16.42 -6.82 5.42
N TRP A 90 15.69 -7.79 4.88
CA TRP A 90 16.24 -9.07 4.45
C TRP A 90 16.57 -9.14 2.95
N ILE A 91 16.20 -8.13 2.16
CA ILE A 91 16.41 -8.11 0.69
C ILE A 91 17.90 -8.14 0.35
N TYR A 92 18.71 -7.33 1.05
CA TYR A 92 20.14 -7.18 0.74
C TYR A 92 21.03 -8.26 1.35
N ALA A 93 20.51 -9.03 2.31
CA ALA A 93 21.20 -10.17 2.92
C ALA A 93 21.48 -11.32 1.92
N SER A 94 20.69 -11.40 0.85
CA SER A 94 20.66 -12.48 -0.14
C SER A 94 21.83 -12.46 -1.16
N THR A 95 22.56 -11.35 -1.29
CA THR A 95 23.63 -11.21 -2.31
C THR A 95 24.96 -11.89 -1.96
N SER A 96 25.06 -12.52 -0.79
CA SER A 96 26.24 -13.27 -0.39
C SER A 96 26.23 -14.65 -1.04
N LYS A 97 27.16 -14.89 -1.97
CA LYS A 97 27.35 -16.17 -2.67
C LYS A 97 27.19 -17.37 -1.73
N ILE A 98 26.35 -18.33 -2.15
CA ILE A 98 26.27 -19.69 -1.61
C ILE A 98 27.70 -20.27 -1.61
N PRO A 99 28.26 -20.66 -0.45
CA PRO A 99 29.35 -21.61 -0.51
C PRO A 99 28.73 -22.98 -0.74
N ASP A 100 29.03 -23.57 -1.90
CA ASP A 100 28.88 -25.01 -2.11
C ASP A 100 29.65 -25.72 -0.99
N TYR A 101 28.92 -26.36 -0.08
CA TYR A 101 29.51 -27.31 0.85
C TYR A 101 28.77 -28.63 0.76
N ASP A 102 29.47 -29.58 0.14
CA ASP A 102 29.34 -31.01 0.36
C ASP A 102 29.66 -31.36 1.83
N GLU A 103 29.00 -32.43 2.28
CA GLU A 103 29.18 -33.19 3.51
C GLU A 103 28.68 -32.60 4.85
N LEU A 104 27.53 -33.15 5.26
CA LEU A 104 26.88 -33.00 6.56
C LEU A 104 27.69 -33.70 7.67
N PRO A 105 27.78 -33.14 8.88
CA PRO A 105 28.08 -33.94 10.06
C PRO A 105 26.89 -34.84 10.38
N THR A 106 27.10 -36.14 10.25
CA THR A 106 26.17 -37.20 10.68
C THR A 106 26.02 -37.18 12.20
N SER A 107 24.78 -37.10 12.66
CA SER A 107 24.26 -37.43 14.01
C SER A 107 25.15 -37.08 15.22
N MET A 108 24.77 -36.06 15.99
CA MET A 108 24.99 -36.09 17.44
C MET A 108 23.68 -36.51 18.11
N GLY A 109 23.76 -37.58 18.91
CA GLY A 109 22.63 -38.24 19.55
C GLY A 109 21.77 -37.28 20.38
N TYR A 110 20.47 -37.35 20.15
CA TYR A 110 19.47 -36.74 21.00
C TYR A 110 19.09 -37.75 22.08
N GLU A 111 19.46 -37.49 23.33
CA GLU A 111 18.84 -38.17 24.47
C GLU A 111 17.46 -37.55 24.74
N GLU A 112 16.48 -38.44 24.94
CA GLU A 112 15.05 -38.19 25.13
C GLU A 112 14.77 -37.40 26.41
N LEU A 113 14.15 -36.22 26.27
CA LEU A 113 13.35 -35.57 27.32
C LEU A 113 12.46 -34.49 26.67
N ALA A 114 11.20 -34.87 26.41
CA ALA A 114 10.16 -34.10 25.70
C ALA A 114 10.51 -33.70 24.25
N ASP A 115 9.50 -33.67 23.36
CA ASP A 115 9.69 -33.21 21.98
C ASP A 115 10.32 -31.81 21.99
N PRO A 116 11.51 -31.59 21.38
CA PRO A 116 12.09 -30.27 21.24
C PRO A 116 11.08 -29.28 20.64
N PRO A 117 11.06 -28.00 21.07
CA PRO A 117 10.12 -27.01 20.55
C PRO A 117 10.06 -26.92 19.02
N GLU A 118 11.20 -27.14 18.35
CA GLU A 118 11.36 -27.20 16.90
C GLU A 118 10.56 -28.37 16.29
N VAL A 119 10.58 -29.53 16.94
CA VAL A 119 9.83 -30.72 16.52
C VAL A 119 8.33 -30.46 16.65
N ARG A 120 7.90 -29.73 17.68
CA ARG A 120 6.50 -29.34 17.85
C ARG A 120 6.02 -28.36 16.78
N LEU A 121 6.82 -27.33 16.47
CA LEU A 121 6.53 -26.37 15.38
C LEU A 121 6.43 -27.08 14.03
N ARG A 122 7.37 -27.98 13.71
CA ARG A 122 7.34 -28.79 12.48
C ARG A 122 6.13 -29.72 12.42
N ARG A 123 5.83 -30.41 13.53
CA ARG A 123 4.64 -31.26 13.62
C ARG A 123 3.39 -30.42 13.36
N TYR A 124 3.25 -29.26 14.00
CA TYR A 124 2.12 -28.37 13.78
C TYR A 124 2.02 -27.92 12.31
N ALA A 125 3.12 -27.46 11.71
CA ALA A 125 3.16 -27.05 10.30
C ALA A 125 2.66 -28.15 9.34
N ARG A 126 3.01 -29.42 9.59
CA ARG A 126 2.54 -30.56 8.79
C ARG A 126 1.03 -30.82 8.91
N HIS A 127 0.41 -30.41 10.02
CA HIS A 127 -1.04 -30.56 10.23
C HIS A 127 -1.86 -29.43 9.60
N LEU A 128 -1.23 -28.35 9.14
CA LEU A 128 -1.93 -27.21 8.52
C LEU A 128 -2.51 -27.52 7.14
N GLY A 129 -2.17 -28.66 6.54
CA GLY A 129 -2.70 -29.04 5.23
C GLY A 129 -2.24 -28.10 4.11
N LEU A 130 -0.99 -27.63 4.16
CA LEU A 130 -0.44 -26.63 3.23
C LEU A 130 -0.29 -27.13 1.76
N GLY A 131 -0.50 -28.43 1.52
CA GLY A 131 -0.13 -29.13 0.29
C GLY A 131 1.35 -29.55 0.28
N ASP A 132 1.71 -30.58 -0.49
CA ASP A 132 3.02 -31.25 -0.39
C ASP A 132 4.21 -30.32 -0.64
N ALA A 133 4.11 -29.43 -1.64
CA ALA A 133 5.18 -28.50 -1.98
C ALA A 133 5.41 -27.44 -0.88
N THR A 134 4.36 -26.73 -0.46
CA THR A 134 4.41 -25.69 0.58
C THR A 134 4.80 -26.30 1.94
N ALA A 135 4.23 -27.46 2.29
CA ALA A 135 4.58 -28.17 3.51
C ALA A 135 6.05 -28.63 3.50
N GLY A 136 6.55 -29.12 2.37
CA GLY A 136 7.94 -29.50 2.18
C GLY A 136 8.91 -28.32 2.34
N GLN A 137 8.57 -27.16 1.77
CA GLN A 137 9.35 -25.92 1.93
C GLN A 137 9.40 -25.47 3.40
N VAL A 138 8.24 -25.37 4.06
CA VAL A 138 8.17 -24.97 5.48
C VAL A 138 8.92 -25.98 6.37
N ASP A 139 8.77 -27.28 6.13
CA ASP A 139 9.48 -28.32 6.89
C ASP A 139 10.99 -28.24 6.68
N LYS A 140 11.44 -28.00 5.44
CA LYS A 140 12.85 -27.78 5.11
C LYS A 140 13.38 -26.60 5.91
N ILE A 141 12.75 -25.43 5.82
CA ILE A 141 13.14 -24.20 6.52
C ILE A 141 13.27 -24.44 8.04
N LEU A 142 12.23 -25.01 8.66
CA LEU A 142 12.21 -25.28 10.09
C LEU A 142 13.27 -26.31 10.52
N SER A 143 13.65 -27.25 9.65
CA SER A 143 14.67 -28.26 9.94
C SER A 143 16.09 -27.70 10.08
N TRP A 144 16.39 -26.56 9.44
CA TRP A 144 17.71 -25.92 9.54
C TRP A 144 17.98 -25.39 10.94
N LYS A 145 16.96 -24.86 11.62
CA LYS A 145 17.10 -24.40 13.01
C LYS A 145 17.39 -25.53 14.00
N CYS A 146 16.98 -26.76 13.70
CA CYS A 146 17.39 -27.93 14.49
C CYS A 146 18.90 -28.20 14.41
N ARG A 147 19.63 -27.62 13.44
CA ARG A 147 21.03 -27.96 13.13
C ARG A 147 22.03 -26.86 13.48
N GLU A 148 21.65 -25.58 13.46
CA GLU A 148 22.54 -24.46 13.78
C GLU A 148 21.98 -23.56 14.89
N TYR A 149 22.77 -23.35 15.96
CA TYR A 149 22.46 -22.41 17.05
C TYR A 149 22.70 -20.93 16.69
N GLY A 150 23.30 -20.65 15.54
CA GLY A 150 23.54 -19.29 15.01
C GLY A 150 22.63 -19.00 13.83
N PHE A 151 22.12 -17.78 13.76
CA PHE A 151 21.40 -17.31 12.58
C PHE A 151 22.43 -16.83 11.54
N LYS A 152 22.30 -17.29 10.29
CA LYS A 152 22.99 -16.69 9.14
C LYS A 152 21.92 -15.90 8.39
N LEU A 153 22.18 -14.62 8.10
CA LEU A 153 21.28 -13.63 7.49
C LEU A 153 20.38 -14.15 6.35
N GLN A 154 20.90 -14.93 5.40
CA GLN A 154 20.08 -15.47 4.30
C GLN A 154 19.09 -16.56 4.75
N LYS A 155 19.41 -17.33 5.80
CA LYS A 155 18.48 -18.31 6.38
C LYS A 155 17.49 -17.66 7.36
N GLU A 156 17.75 -16.44 7.80
CA GLU A 156 16.85 -15.69 8.69
C GLU A 156 15.58 -15.26 7.97
N SER A 157 15.70 -14.79 6.73
CA SER A 157 14.55 -14.41 5.91
C SER A 157 13.63 -15.60 5.65
N GLU A 158 14.20 -16.72 5.19
CA GLU A 158 13.48 -17.99 5.01
C GLU A 158 12.79 -18.43 6.30
N PHE A 159 13.48 -18.34 7.43
CA PHE A 159 12.93 -18.69 8.72
C PHE A 159 11.77 -17.78 9.15
N SER A 160 11.90 -16.46 8.96
CA SER A 160 10.82 -15.50 9.19
C SER A 160 9.58 -15.83 8.35
N ILE A 161 9.75 -16.23 7.09
CA ILE A 161 8.65 -16.65 6.19
C ILE A 161 7.89 -17.84 6.78
N ALA A 162 8.58 -18.86 7.29
CA ALA A 162 7.92 -19.98 7.96
C ALA A 162 7.21 -19.55 9.26
N MET A 163 7.79 -18.62 10.03
CA MET A 163 7.17 -18.09 11.25
C MET A 163 5.90 -17.29 10.96
N ILE A 164 5.83 -16.56 9.84
CA ILE A 164 4.63 -15.82 9.40
C ILE A 164 3.46 -16.80 9.17
N ILE A 165 3.70 -17.91 8.47
CA ILE A 165 2.66 -18.95 8.24
C ILE A 165 2.15 -19.51 9.57
N LEU A 166 3.06 -19.78 10.50
CA LEU A 166 2.69 -20.28 11.83
C LEU A 166 1.92 -19.22 12.64
N LEU A 167 2.29 -17.95 12.54
CA LEU A 167 1.58 -16.86 13.20
C LEU A 167 0.14 -16.73 12.68
N PHE A 168 -0.04 -16.70 11.37
CA PHE A 168 -1.37 -16.61 10.73
C PHE A 168 -2.26 -17.81 11.04
N SER A 169 -1.70 -19.02 11.11
CA SER A 169 -2.47 -20.22 11.43
C SER A 169 -2.86 -20.31 12.91
N LEU A 170 -2.01 -19.85 13.83
CA LEU A 170 -2.29 -19.89 15.26
C LEU A 170 -3.20 -18.75 15.73
N CYS A 171 -3.15 -17.59 15.09
CA CYS A 171 -3.84 -16.38 15.55
C CYS A 171 -5.17 -16.15 14.81
N GLU A 172 -6.25 -16.74 15.31
CA GLU A 172 -7.59 -16.66 14.70
C GLU A 172 -8.27 -15.27 14.75
N ASN A 173 -7.76 -14.35 15.56
CA ASN A 173 -8.38 -13.04 15.83
C ASN A 173 -7.68 -11.85 15.15
N ILE A 174 -6.78 -12.12 14.20
CA ILE A 174 -6.14 -11.07 13.41
C ILE A 174 -7.23 -10.30 12.65
N SER A 175 -7.35 -9.01 12.98
CA SER A 175 -8.32 -8.08 12.41
C SER A 175 -7.65 -6.94 11.64
N THR A 176 -6.35 -6.72 11.84
CA THR A 176 -5.59 -5.69 11.12
C THR A 176 -4.21 -6.22 10.73
N LEU A 177 -3.82 -5.96 9.49
CA LEU A 177 -2.59 -6.44 8.90
C LEU A 177 -1.88 -5.30 8.18
N TYR A 178 -0.64 -5.04 8.59
CA TYR A 178 0.26 -4.09 7.93
C TYR A 178 1.32 -4.90 7.19
N ILE A 179 1.48 -4.64 5.89
CA ILE A 179 2.43 -5.38 5.04
C ILE A 179 3.27 -4.39 4.24
N ALA A 180 4.60 -4.52 4.36
CA ALA A 180 5.53 -3.85 3.47
C ALA A 180 5.77 -4.67 2.19
N GLU A 181 6.45 -4.07 1.23
CA GLU A 181 6.92 -4.72 0.02
C GLU A 181 7.78 -5.98 0.29
N TYR A 182 7.90 -6.82 -0.73
CA TYR A 182 8.74 -8.03 -0.76
C TYR A 182 8.37 -9.17 0.20
N LEU A 183 7.08 -9.49 0.29
CA LEU A 183 6.64 -10.75 0.87
C LEU A 183 6.97 -11.93 -0.06
N GLN A 184 7.63 -12.97 0.45
CA GLN A 184 8.14 -14.08 -0.37
C GLN A 184 7.32 -15.37 -0.21
N GLN A 185 7.46 -16.28 -1.17
CA GLN A 185 7.00 -17.65 -1.04
C GLN A 185 7.71 -18.36 0.13
N PRO A 186 7.04 -19.28 0.86
CA PRO A 186 5.67 -19.76 0.68
C PRO A 186 4.52 -18.91 1.26
N VAL A 187 4.75 -17.72 1.84
CA VAL A 187 3.66 -16.97 2.50
C VAL A 187 2.60 -16.49 1.49
N LEU A 188 3.03 -16.03 0.32
CA LEU A 188 2.12 -15.60 -0.75
C LEU A 188 1.12 -16.70 -1.12
N GLU A 189 1.62 -17.91 -1.42
CA GLU A 189 0.80 -19.07 -1.74
C GLU A 189 -0.13 -19.47 -0.59
N TYR A 190 0.35 -19.36 0.66
CA TYR A 190 -0.47 -19.64 1.84
C TYR A 190 -1.65 -18.66 1.97
N MET A 191 -1.42 -17.36 1.74
CA MET A 191 -2.46 -16.34 1.75
C MET A 191 -3.43 -16.50 0.57
N LEU A 192 -2.93 -16.83 -0.63
CA LEU A 192 -3.78 -17.14 -1.79
C LEU A 192 -4.73 -18.30 -1.48
N LYS A 193 -4.21 -19.43 -1.01
CA LYS A 193 -5.05 -20.57 -0.61
C LYS A 193 -6.08 -20.20 0.45
N ALA A 194 -5.76 -19.26 1.35
CA ALA A 194 -6.68 -18.78 2.37
C ALA A 194 -7.82 -17.96 1.74
N ASN A 195 -7.47 -17.04 0.85
CA ASN A 195 -8.39 -16.15 0.18
C ASN A 195 -9.36 -16.90 -0.73
N TYR A 196 -8.90 -17.94 -1.42
CA TYR A 196 -9.73 -18.79 -2.28
C TYR A 196 -10.38 -19.98 -1.54
N ALA A 197 -10.34 -20.01 -0.21
CA ALA A 197 -10.92 -21.07 0.63
C ALA A 197 -10.47 -22.50 0.25
N GLN A 198 -9.23 -22.64 -0.23
CA GLN A 198 -8.62 -23.91 -0.65
C GLN A 198 -8.01 -24.70 0.53
N MET A 199 -8.28 -24.27 1.76
CA MET A 199 -7.81 -24.91 2.99
C MET A 199 -8.98 -25.33 3.87
N LYS A 200 -8.79 -26.40 4.65
CA LYS A 200 -9.80 -26.87 5.61
C LYS A 200 -10.14 -25.82 6.68
N SER A 201 -9.15 -25.05 7.10
CA SER A 201 -9.30 -23.98 8.08
C SER A 201 -8.51 -22.77 7.61
N PRO A 202 -9.08 -21.97 6.68
CA PRO A 202 -8.40 -20.81 6.14
C PRO A 202 -8.07 -19.81 7.27
N PRO A 203 -6.85 -19.27 7.35
CA PRO A 203 -6.50 -18.19 8.27
C PRO A 203 -7.15 -16.87 7.83
N LEU A 204 -6.98 -15.82 8.65
CA LEU A 204 -7.32 -14.43 8.32
C LEU A 204 -8.80 -14.15 8.01
N GLN A 205 -9.73 -15.06 8.34
CA GLN A 205 -11.16 -14.88 8.05
C GLN A 205 -11.82 -13.73 8.82
N LYS A 206 -11.16 -13.20 9.85
CA LYS A 206 -11.60 -12.03 10.63
C LYS A 206 -10.82 -10.75 10.27
N LEU A 207 -9.97 -10.79 9.25
CA LEU A 207 -9.18 -9.64 8.82
C LEU A 207 -10.09 -8.57 8.22
N LYS A 208 -10.08 -7.38 8.83
CA LYS A 208 -10.94 -6.24 8.45
C LYS A 208 -10.18 -5.15 7.73
N ASN A 209 -8.98 -4.84 8.22
CA ASN A 209 -8.19 -3.72 7.74
C ASN A 209 -6.84 -4.21 7.25
N VAL A 210 -6.47 -3.84 6.03
CA VAL A 210 -5.14 -4.06 5.49
C VAL A 210 -4.51 -2.73 5.13
N ARG A 211 -3.26 -2.51 5.54
CA ARG A 211 -2.48 -1.35 5.13
C ARG A 211 -1.20 -1.80 4.47
N PHE A 212 -1.00 -1.40 3.22
CA PHE A 212 0.28 -1.51 2.55
C PHE A 212 1.11 -0.27 2.88
N PHE A 213 2.41 -0.44 3.08
CA PHE A 213 3.29 0.66 3.44
C PHE A 213 4.69 0.39 2.89
N ALA A 214 5.49 1.44 2.75
CA ALA A 214 6.88 1.30 2.36
C ALA A 214 7.76 0.88 3.55
N GLY A 215 8.58 -0.15 3.36
CA GLY A 215 9.38 -0.75 4.43
C GLY A 215 10.53 0.14 4.93
N ALA A 216 11.07 -0.19 6.09
CA ALA A 216 11.99 0.65 6.85
C ALA A 216 13.37 0.88 6.18
N GLN A 217 13.71 0.12 5.12
CA GLN A 217 14.94 0.33 4.37
C GLN A 217 14.79 1.33 3.22
N MET A 218 13.56 1.74 2.88
CA MET A 218 13.33 2.68 1.80
C MET A 218 13.54 4.11 2.29
N ASP A 219 14.17 4.92 1.45
CA ASP A 219 14.34 6.36 1.72
C ASP A 219 12.95 7.00 1.81
N GLU A 220 12.67 7.66 2.92
CA GLU A 220 11.37 8.25 3.24
C GLU A 220 10.94 9.37 2.27
N ARG A 221 11.88 9.90 1.48
CA ARG A 221 11.65 10.94 0.48
C ARG A 221 11.18 10.39 -0.86
N PHE A 222 11.31 9.09 -1.09
CA PHE A 222 10.99 8.44 -2.37
C PHE A 222 9.81 7.48 -2.22
N TYR A 223 9.07 7.31 -3.31
CA TYR A 223 8.10 6.22 -3.40
C TYR A 223 8.78 4.84 -3.34
N SER A 224 8.11 3.88 -2.69
CA SER A 224 8.51 2.47 -2.72
C SER A 224 7.75 1.72 -3.81
N THR A 225 8.46 1.00 -4.69
CA THR A 225 7.83 0.15 -5.72
C THR A 225 7.09 -1.01 -5.07
N PHE A 226 5.83 -1.22 -5.46
CA PHE A 226 4.96 -2.22 -4.86
C PHE A 226 4.09 -2.93 -5.91
N ASN A 227 4.06 -4.27 -5.88
CA ASN A 227 3.20 -5.08 -6.76
C ASN A 227 1.74 -5.10 -6.27
N ILE A 228 1.05 -3.96 -6.38
CA ILE A 228 -0.24 -3.71 -5.72
C ILE A 228 -1.28 -4.78 -6.08
N LEU A 229 -1.46 -5.09 -7.36
CA LEU A 229 -2.49 -6.05 -7.80
C LEU A 229 -2.20 -7.49 -7.35
N GLU A 230 -0.93 -7.88 -7.23
CA GLU A 230 -0.55 -9.18 -6.65
C GLU A 230 -1.00 -9.28 -5.19
N PHE A 231 -0.73 -8.24 -4.39
CA PHE A 231 -1.09 -8.20 -2.97
C PHE A 231 -2.59 -8.07 -2.75
N MET A 232 -3.31 -7.37 -3.63
CA MET A 232 -4.78 -7.33 -3.63
C MET A 232 -5.36 -8.73 -3.86
N GLN A 233 -4.76 -9.54 -4.74
CA GLN A 233 -5.20 -10.92 -4.98
C GLN A 233 -5.08 -11.80 -3.72
N LEU A 234 -4.18 -11.47 -2.79
CA LEU A 234 -4.01 -12.21 -1.53
C LEU A 234 -5.16 -12.01 -0.54
N ILE A 235 -5.97 -10.96 -0.68
CA ILE A 235 -6.92 -10.53 0.36
C ILE A 235 -8.35 -10.25 -0.12
N HIS A 236 -8.56 -9.97 -1.41
CA HIS A 236 -9.81 -9.37 -1.88
C HIS A 236 -11.10 -10.17 -1.57
N ARG A 237 -11.03 -11.51 -1.50
CA ARG A 237 -12.19 -12.39 -1.23
C ARG A 237 -12.42 -12.63 0.26
N LEU A 238 -11.53 -12.16 1.14
CA LEU A 238 -11.67 -12.39 2.58
C LEU A 238 -13.02 -11.85 3.06
N PRO A 239 -13.79 -12.66 3.83
CA PRO A 239 -15.20 -12.37 4.07
C PRO A 239 -15.43 -11.17 5.00
N ALA A 240 -14.46 -10.86 5.87
CA ALA A 240 -14.54 -9.75 6.82
C ALA A 240 -13.79 -8.49 6.36
N LEU A 241 -13.19 -8.50 5.16
CA LEU A 241 -12.39 -7.36 4.68
C LEU A 241 -13.28 -6.14 4.48
N GLU A 242 -12.94 -5.05 5.18
CA GLU A 242 -13.70 -3.79 5.15
C GLU A 242 -12.88 -2.65 4.51
N SER A 243 -11.56 -2.60 4.76
CA SER A 243 -10.72 -1.46 4.39
C SER A 243 -9.36 -1.90 3.86
N VAL A 244 -8.93 -1.28 2.77
CA VAL A 244 -7.55 -1.35 2.27
C VAL A 244 -7.00 0.08 2.20
N ALA A 245 -5.81 0.29 2.72
CA ALA A 245 -5.12 1.57 2.70
C ALA A 245 -3.69 1.42 2.21
N MET A 246 -3.14 2.46 1.58
CA MET A 246 -1.71 2.53 1.24
C MET A 246 -1.20 3.96 1.30
N ASP A 247 0.09 4.10 1.61
CA ASP A 247 0.77 5.39 1.67
C ASP A 247 2.21 5.32 1.17
N GLY A 248 2.63 6.27 0.34
CA GLY A 248 4.03 6.40 -0.09
C GLY A 248 4.52 5.32 -1.05
N LEU A 249 3.60 4.68 -1.79
CA LEU A 249 3.89 3.58 -2.73
C LEU A 249 3.78 4.01 -4.20
N SER A 250 4.46 3.28 -5.07
CA SER A 250 4.40 3.43 -6.53
C SER A 250 4.21 2.10 -7.25
N ASP A 251 3.50 2.12 -8.38
CA ASP A 251 3.34 0.99 -9.30
C ASP A 251 4.43 0.94 -10.40
N TYR A 252 5.56 1.62 -10.18
CA TYR A 252 6.69 1.69 -11.12
C TYR A 252 7.04 0.31 -11.71
N GLN A 253 6.87 0.17 -13.03
CA GLN A 253 7.09 -1.08 -13.77
C GLN A 253 6.31 -2.28 -13.21
N ALA A 254 5.04 -2.08 -12.85
CA ALA A 254 4.19 -3.14 -12.32
C ALA A 254 4.18 -4.39 -13.22
N ASP A 255 4.54 -5.54 -12.63
CA ASP A 255 4.49 -6.84 -13.30
C ASP A 255 3.05 -7.24 -13.69
N ARG A 256 2.06 -6.70 -12.96
CA ARG A 256 0.64 -7.02 -13.11
C ARG A 256 -0.20 -5.78 -13.34
N THR A 257 -1.01 -5.81 -14.39
CA THR A 257 -1.94 -4.74 -14.78
C THR A 257 -3.39 -5.23 -14.92
N PHE A 258 -3.64 -6.52 -14.78
CA PHE A 258 -4.96 -7.13 -14.90
C PHE A 258 -5.55 -7.57 -13.56
N PHE A 259 -6.85 -7.34 -13.37
CA PHE A 259 -7.64 -7.91 -12.27
C PHE A 259 -9.11 -8.11 -12.66
N VAL A 260 -9.78 -9.12 -12.11
CA VAL A 260 -11.22 -9.34 -12.36
C VAL A 260 -12.05 -8.36 -11.51
N PRO A 261 -12.85 -7.46 -12.13
CA PRO A 261 -13.59 -6.44 -11.40
C PRO A 261 -14.76 -7.03 -10.60
N GLY A 262 -15.22 -6.31 -9.57
CA GLY A 262 -16.41 -6.66 -8.81
C GLY A 262 -16.27 -7.94 -7.97
N THR A 263 -15.08 -8.26 -7.52
CA THR A 263 -14.76 -9.51 -6.80
C THR A 263 -14.47 -9.27 -5.32
N GLY A 264 -13.96 -8.08 -4.97
CA GLY A 264 -13.49 -7.72 -3.64
C GLY A 264 -14.62 -7.36 -2.66
N ASN A 265 -14.45 -7.74 -1.39
CA ASN A 265 -15.43 -7.43 -0.34
C ASN A 265 -15.17 -6.09 0.38
N MET A 266 -14.03 -5.43 0.14
CA MET A 266 -13.68 -4.17 0.77
C MET A 266 -14.70 -3.06 0.44
N LYS A 267 -14.91 -2.16 1.40
CA LYS A 267 -15.85 -1.03 1.30
C LYS A 267 -15.15 0.32 1.31
N ARG A 268 -13.90 0.35 1.77
CA ARG A 268 -13.07 1.55 1.83
C ARG A 268 -11.73 1.29 1.17
N LEU A 269 -11.35 2.18 0.27
CA LEU A 269 -10.05 2.19 -0.40
C LEU A 269 -9.42 3.57 -0.20
N GLU A 270 -8.25 3.58 0.44
CA GLU A 270 -7.49 4.80 0.72
C GLU A 270 -6.10 4.68 0.08
N ILE A 271 -5.79 5.61 -0.81
CA ILE A 271 -4.51 5.71 -1.52
C ILE A 271 -4.00 7.11 -1.22
N THR A 272 -2.97 7.24 -0.40
CA THR A 272 -2.47 8.55 0.03
C THR A 272 -1.01 8.75 -0.32
N HIS A 273 -0.67 9.93 -0.84
CA HIS A 273 0.71 10.27 -1.20
C HIS A 273 1.40 9.16 -2.00
N CYS A 274 0.73 8.67 -3.05
CA CYS A 274 1.21 7.59 -3.89
C CYS A 274 1.51 8.10 -5.30
N ASP A 275 2.23 7.31 -6.08
CA ASP A 275 2.44 7.51 -7.51
C ASP A 275 1.97 6.25 -8.25
N ILE A 276 0.67 6.22 -8.59
CA ILE A 276 0.02 5.07 -9.22
C ILE A 276 -0.51 5.51 -10.58
N SER A 277 -0.14 4.77 -11.62
CA SER A 277 -0.65 5.03 -12.97
C SER A 277 -2.18 4.96 -13.05
N SER A 278 -2.77 5.78 -13.92
CA SER A 278 -4.23 5.85 -14.11
C SER A 278 -4.87 4.50 -14.44
N GLY A 279 -4.16 3.65 -15.18
CA GLY A 279 -4.61 2.29 -15.50
C GLY A 279 -4.70 1.36 -14.30
N ILE A 280 -3.69 1.38 -13.42
CA ILE A 280 -3.74 0.59 -12.19
C ILE A 280 -4.80 1.15 -11.23
N LEU A 281 -4.96 2.48 -11.13
CA LEU A 281 -6.04 3.10 -10.35
C LEU A 281 -7.43 2.65 -10.81
N ASP A 282 -7.67 2.68 -12.12
CA ASP A 282 -8.93 2.24 -12.73
C ASP A 282 -9.26 0.79 -12.36
N VAL A 283 -8.26 -0.10 -12.45
CA VAL A 283 -8.39 -1.51 -12.03
C VAL A 283 -8.67 -1.60 -10.53
N MET A 284 -7.91 -0.91 -9.68
CA MET A 284 -8.04 -0.96 -8.22
C MET A 284 -9.42 -0.52 -7.73
N ILE A 285 -9.93 0.59 -8.26
CA ILE A 285 -11.27 1.11 -7.93
C ILE A 285 -12.36 0.12 -8.38
N SER A 286 -12.08 -0.71 -9.38
CA SER A 286 -13.02 -1.69 -9.93
C SER A 286 -13.03 -3.03 -9.20
N ILE A 287 -12.03 -3.33 -8.37
CA ILE A 287 -11.96 -4.58 -7.59
C ILE A 287 -13.17 -4.76 -6.65
N PRO A 288 -13.56 -3.78 -5.82
CA PRO A 288 -14.65 -3.91 -4.86
C PRO A 288 -16.01 -4.20 -5.53
N LYS A 289 -16.88 -4.94 -4.84
CA LYS A 289 -18.27 -5.15 -5.27
C LYS A 289 -19.14 -3.90 -5.14
N ALA A 290 -18.91 -3.13 -4.07
CA ALA A 290 -19.67 -1.95 -3.71
C ALA A 290 -18.80 -1.04 -2.82
N LEU A 291 -18.04 -0.14 -3.45
CA LEU A 291 -17.19 0.80 -2.73
C LEU A 291 -18.05 1.88 -2.06
N GLU A 292 -17.85 2.10 -0.76
CA GLU A 292 -18.58 3.10 0.03
C GLU A 292 -17.72 4.35 0.29
N GLU A 293 -16.41 4.21 0.43
CA GLU A 293 -15.49 5.33 0.64
C GLU A 293 -14.25 5.17 -0.23
N PHE A 294 -13.92 6.22 -0.99
CA PHE A 294 -12.70 6.28 -1.79
C PHE A 294 -11.93 7.54 -1.46
N LYS A 295 -10.64 7.37 -1.16
CA LYS A 295 -9.71 8.47 -0.96
C LYS A 295 -8.48 8.30 -1.84
N LEU A 296 -8.10 9.36 -2.52
CA LEU A 296 -6.97 9.39 -3.43
C LEU A 296 -6.20 10.70 -3.23
N SER A 297 -4.92 10.59 -2.92
CA SER A 297 -3.94 11.65 -3.18
C SER A 297 -2.73 11.09 -3.92
N ILE A 298 -2.35 11.80 -4.99
CA ILE A 298 -1.22 11.45 -5.85
C ILE A 298 -0.18 12.55 -5.75
N GLY A 299 1.04 12.20 -5.33
CA GLY A 299 2.08 13.20 -5.07
C GLY A 299 2.69 13.14 -3.66
N GLY A 300 3.49 14.17 -3.35
CA GLY A 300 4.11 14.37 -2.04
C GLY A 300 5.50 13.76 -1.86
N LEU A 301 5.94 12.81 -2.71
CA LEU A 301 7.28 12.22 -2.66
C LEU A 301 7.99 12.29 -4.02
N MET A 302 9.30 12.01 -4.02
CA MET A 302 10.14 11.96 -5.22
C MET A 302 10.00 10.61 -5.94
N THR A 303 9.89 10.66 -7.27
CA THR A 303 10.04 9.49 -8.16
C THR A 303 11.52 9.15 -8.33
N LEU A 304 11.83 7.87 -8.56
CA LEU A 304 13.22 7.41 -8.72
C LEU A 304 13.85 7.84 -10.05
N ASP A 305 13.03 8.03 -11.08
CA ASP A 305 13.43 8.42 -12.43
C ASP A 305 13.25 9.93 -12.71
N GLY A 306 12.66 10.66 -11.76
CA GLY A 306 12.37 12.09 -11.88
C GLY A 306 11.18 12.38 -12.81
N ALA A 307 10.32 11.39 -13.09
CA ALA A 307 9.06 11.62 -13.79
C ALA A 307 8.09 12.44 -12.92
N ASP A 308 7.24 13.23 -13.59
CA ASP A 308 6.13 13.92 -12.95
C ASP A 308 5.02 12.92 -12.64
N ASN A 309 4.39 13.06 -11.47
CA ASN A 309 3.21 12.28 -11.12
C ASN A 309 2.03 12.88 -11.89
N SER A 310 1.37 12.08 -12.75
CA SER A 310 0.17 12.52 -13.45
C SER A 310 -0.99 11.58 -13.13
N SER A 311 -2.15 12.16 -12.88
CA SER A 311 -3.40 11.41 -12.79
C SER A 311 -4.36 11.94 -13.84
N GLU A 312 -5.10 11.05 -14.47
CA GLU A 312 -6.09 11.39 -15.48
C GLU A 312 -7.48 11.20 -14.88
N PRO A 313 -8.18 12.29 -14.51
CA PRO A 313 -9.49 12.24 -13.82
C PRO A 313 -10.55 11.38 -14.53
N PHE A 314 -10.44 11.27 -15.85
CA PHE A 314 -11.29 10.41 -16.66
C PHE A 314 -11.35 8.96 -16.17
N TYR A 315 -10.19 8.34 -15.94
CA TYR A 315 -10.11 6.93 -15.56
C TYR A 315 -10.70 6.72 -14.15
N ILE A 316 -10.46 7.67 -13.25
CA ILE A 316 -11.05 7.67 -11.91
C ILE A 316 -12.58 7.72 -12.04
N ALA A 317 -13.13 8.62 -12.85
CA ALA A 317 -14.57 8.73 -13.05
C ALA A 317 -15.19 7.48 -13.68
N ARG A 318 -14.51 6.91 -14.68
CA ARG A 318 -14.92 5.67 -15.34
C ARG A 318 -15.07 4.54 -14.33
N ALA A 319 -14.07 4.32 -13.48
CA ALA A 319 -14.14 3.27 -12.46
C ALA A 319 -15.21 3.57 -11.38
N LEU A 320 -15.30 4.81 -10.91
CA LEU A 320 -16.29 5.24 -9.91
C LEU A 320 -17.74 5.08 -10.39
N SER A 321 -17.99 5.09 -11.71
CA SER A 321 -19.32 4.92 -12.29
C SER A 321 -20.00 3.60 -11.84
N THR A 322 -19.20 2.56 -11.59
CA THR A 322 -19.68 1.25 -11.12
C THR A 322 -20.17 1.27 -9.68
N HIS A 323 -19.79 2.31 -8.91
CA HIS A 323 -20.11 2.49 -7.49
C HIS A 323 -21.12 3.61 -7.22
N ARG A 324 -21.80 4.13 -8.25
CA ARG A 324 -22.80 5.21 -8.12
C ARG A 324 -23.81 4.99 -7.00
N GLN A 325 -24.24 3.73 -6.83
CA GLN A 325 -25.27 3.36 -5.86
C GLN A 325 -24.74 3.03 -4.46
N SER A 326 -23.42 2.97 -4.25
CA SER A 326 -22.81 2.61 -2.96
C SER A 326 -21.93 3.70 -2.36
N LEU A 327 -21.33 4.56 -3.20
CA LEU A 327 -20.35 5.55 -2.77
C LEU A 327 -20.99 6.63 -1.88
N LYS A 328 -20.38 6.88 -0.73
CA LYS A 328 -20.82 7.83 0.31
C LYS A 328 -19.82 8.93 0.59
N VAL A 329 -18.53 8.60 0.51
CA VAL A 329 -17.40 9.51 0.74
C VAL A 329 -16.45 9.44 -0.44
N LEU A 330 -16.14 10.60 -1.01
CA LEU A 330 -15.16 10.75 -2.08
C LEU A 330 -14.17 11.84 -1.71
N ASP A 331 -12.88 11.50 -1.69
CA ASP A 331 -11.77 12.42 -1.43
C ASP A 331 -10.76 12.29 -2.57
N ILE A 332 -10.61 13.32 -3.41
CA ILE A 332 -9.71 13.30 -4.59
C ILE A 332 -8.83 14.56 -4.54
N ASP A 333 -7.59 14.38 -4.11
CA ASP A 333 -6.55 15.40 -4.12
C ASP A 333 -5.47 15.01 -5.14
N VAL A 334 -5.74 15.32 -6.40
CA VAL A 334 -4.86 15.00 -7.52
C VAL A 334 -4.68 16.20 -8.42
N ASP A 335 -3.52 16.27 -9.06
CA ASP A 335 -3.32 17.15 -10.21
C ASP A 335 -3.95 16.55 -11.47
N VAL A 336 -4.42 17.41 -12.36
CA VAL A 336 -4.77 17.01 -13.72
C VAL A 336 -3.46 16.86 -14.48
N GLY A 337 -3.20 15.64 -14.97
CA GLY A 337 -2.09 15.39 -15.89
C GLY A 337 -2.22 16.27 -17.12
N THR A 338 -1.10 16.70 -17.70
CA THR A 338 -1.11 17.31 -19.03
C THR A 338 -1.75 16.30 -19.99
N GLY A 339 -3.02 16.49 -20.37
CA GLY A 339 -3.83 15.53 -21.13
C GLY A 339 -3.37 15.28 -22.58
N ALA A 340 -2.06 15.28 -22.82
CA ALA A 340 -1.42 15.31 -24.13
C ALA A 340 -1.06 13.92 -24.69
N ASP A 341 -0.92 12.87 -23.87
CA ASP A 341 -0.41 11.56 -24.35
C ASP A 341 -1.29 10.33 -24.05
N ALA A 342 -2.52 10.50 -23.52
CA ALA A 342 -3.45 9.40 -23.24
C ALA A 342 -3.96 8.64 -24.49
N LEU A 343 -3.53 9.02 -25.71
CA LEU A 343 -3.89 8.36 -26.97
C LEU A 343 -3.10 7.06 -27.25
N GLY A 344 -2.21 6.63 -26.35
CA GLY A 344 -1.27 5.52 -26.62
C GLY A 344 -1.60 4.17 -25.99
N TRP A 345 -2.34 4.13 -24.87
CA TRP A 345 -2.51 2.91 -24.08
C TRP A 345 -3.99 2.51 -24.03
N ASP A 346 -4.36 1.62 -24.94
CA ASP A 346 -5.69 1.06 -25.12
C ASP A 346 -6.02 0.10 -23.93
N PHE A 347 -6.30 0.67 -22.74
CA PHE A 347 -6.59 -0.07 -21.51
C PHE A 347 -7.82 -0.98 -21.62
N ASP A 348 -8.72 -0.71 -22.56
CA ASP A 348 -9.91 -1.53 -22.80
C ASP A 348 -9.56 -2.92 -23.33
N ARG A 349 -8.37 -3.11 -23.93
CA ARG A 349 -7.87 -4.43 -24.35
C ARG A 349 -7.64 -5.42 -23.21
N ASN A 350 -7.46 -4.94 -21.97
CA ASN A 350 -7.25 -5.83 -20.83
C ASN A 350 -8.52 -6.62 -20.45
N TYR A 351 -9.69 -6.25 -20.97
CA TYR A 351 -10.97 -6.87 -20.59
C TYR A 351 -11.65 -7.65 -21.73
N GLU A 352 -11.16 -7.54 -22.96
CA GLU A 352 -11.69 -8.29 -24.10
C GLU A 352 -10.92 -9.60 -24.26
N GLU A 353 -11.49 -10.69 -23.77
CA GLU A 353 -11.18 -12.03 -24.29
C GLU A 353 -11.72 -12.09 -25.73
N GLU A 354 -10.97 -11.57 -26.70
CA GLU A 354 -11.20 -11.99 -28.07
C GLU A 354 -10.91 -13.51 -28.13
N GLU A 355 -11.96 -14.33 -28.23
CA GLU A 355 -11.89 -15.75 -28.62
C GLU A 355 -11.45 -15.88 -30.10
N GLY A 356 -10.36 -15.22 -30.47
CA GLY A 356 -9.69 -15.28 -31.76
C GLY A 356 -8.22 -15.63 -31.59
N ASP A 357 -7.55 -16.04 -32.67
CA ASP A 357 -6.15 -16.50 -32.68
C ASP A 357 -5.08 -15.42 -32.36
N GLY A 358 -5.49 -14.29 -31.77
CA GLY A 358 -4.72 -13.04 -31.70
C GLY A 358 -4.60 -12.39 -30.31
N THR A 359 -4.89 -13.08 -29.20
CA THR A 359 -4.59 -12.53 -27.86
C THR A 359 -3.09 -12.25 -27.74
N SER A 360 -2.69 -10.99 -27.52
CA SER A 360 -1.29 -10.60 -27.34
C SER A 360 -0.62 -11.45 -26.26
N TRP A 361 0.62 -11.88 -26.48
CA TRP A 361 1.38 -12.69 -25.51
C TRP A 361 1.45 -12.03 -24.13
N GLU A 362 1.41 -10.68 -24.09
CA GLU A 362 1.38 -9.87 -22.87
C GLU A 362 0.10 -10.11 -22.06
N ILE A 363 -1.07 -10.07 -22.72
CA ILE A 363 -2.36 -10.37 -22.06
C ILE A 363 -2.33 -11.80 -21.54
N GLN A 364 -1.76 -12.74 -22.31
CA GLN A 364 -1.73 -14.09 -21.80
C GLN A 364 -0.80 -14.28 -20.60
N ASP A 365 0.37 -13.64 -20.62
CA ASP A 365 1.25 -13.64 -19.46
C ASP A 365 0.53 -13.08 -18.21
N GLN A 366 -0.23 -11.99 -18.36
CA GLN A 366 -1.06 -11.45 -17.27
C GLN A 366 -2.09 -12.47 -16.74
N LEU A 367 -2.80 -13.18 -17.62
CA LEU A 367 -3.78 -14.20 -17.23
C LEU A 367 -3.13 -15.42 -16.57
N ASP A 368 -1.95 -15.82 -17.03
CA ASP A 368 -1.20 -16.95 -16.48
C ASP A 368 -0.61 -16.58 -15.11
N GLN A 369 -0.09 -15.36 -14.95
CA GLN A 369 0.33 -14.81 -13.65
C GLN A 369 -0.83 -14.71 -12.65
N TYR A 370 -2.01 -14.26 -13.09
CA TYR A 370 -3.23 -14.25 -12.28
C TYR A 370 -3.60 -15.66 -11.81
N GLY A 371 -3.40 -16.65 -12.67
CA GLY A 371 -3.65 -18.07 -12.44
C GLY A 371 -5.04 -18.49 -12.93
N ARG A 372 -5.07 -19.41 -13.90
CA ARG A 372 -6.28 -19.82 -14.63
C ARG A 372 -7.42 -20.32 -13.76
N ASP A 373 -7.13 -21.18 -12.79
CA ASP A 373 -8.15 -21.69 -11.87
C ASP A 373 -8.77 -20.57 -11.02
N ARG A 374 -7.94 -19.61 -10.59
CA ARG A 374 -8.37 -18.45 -9.80
C ARG A 374 -9.18 -17.47 -10.63
N LEU A 375 -8.77 -17.25 -11.87
CA LEU A 375 -9.50 -16.45 -12.85
C LEU A 375 -10.94 -16.95 -13.00
N SER A 376 -11.13 -18.27 -13.18
CA SER A 376 -12.47 -18.87 -13.26
C SER A 376 -13.28 -18.62 -11.98
N LEU A 377 -12.70 -18.85 -10.80
CA LEU A 377 -13.37 -18.62 -9.52
C LEU A 377 -13.75 -17.16 -9.27
N ASP A 378 -12.96 -16.22 -9.79
CA ASP A 378 -13.22 -14.78 -9.66
C ASP A 378 -14.30 -14.32 -10.63
N LYS A 379 -14.29 -14.82 -11.87
CA LYS A 379 -15.38 -14.58 -12.84
C LYS A 379 -16.72 -15.06 -12.32
N GLU A 380 -16.78 -16.18 -11.60
CA GLU A 380 -18.02 -16.72 -11.01
C GLU A 380 -18.65 -15.79 -9.96
N ILE A 381 -17.86 -15.01 -9.22
CA ILE A 381 -18.35 -14.13 -8.15
C ILE A 381 -18.36 -12.65 -8.54
N SER A 382 -17.81 -12.32 -9.70
CA SER A 382 -17.80 -10.96 -10.22
C SER A 382 -19.22 -10.45 -10.35
N THR A 383 -19.46 -9.21 -9.92
CA THR A 383 -20.75 -8.54 -10.10
C THR A 383 -21.02 -8.12 -11.54
N GLY A 384 -20.09 -8.38 -12.47
CA GLY A 384 -20.27 -8.09 -13.90
C GLY A 384 -20.33 -6.59 -14.21
N HIS A 385 -19.74 -5.76 -13.34
CA HIS A 385 -19.59 -4.34 -13.58
C HIS A 385 -18.81 -4.15 -14.88
N LYS A 386 -19.53 -3.78 -15.94
CA LYS A 386 -18.89 -3.35 -17.17
C LYS A 386 -18.53 -1.89 -16.99
N MET A 387 -17.25 -1.59 -17.10
CA MET A 387 -16.77 -0.23 -17.15
C MET A 387 -17.38 0.41 -18.40
N ASP A 388 -17.90 1.61 -18.26
CA ASP A 388 -18.42 2.35 -19.41
C ASP A 388 -17.24 2.59 -20.37
N SER A 389 -17.31 2.06 -21.59
CA SER A 389 -16.27 2.19 -22.61
C SER A 389 -16.29 3.60 -23.23
N GLY A 390 -16.54 4.61 -22.40
CA GLY A 390 -17.05 5.92 -22.78
C GLY A 390 -16.41 6.48 -24.05
N ASN A 391 -17.23 6.71 -25.08
CA ASN A 391 -16.77 7.19 -26.39
C ASN A 391 -16.24 8.64 -26.38
N GLU A 392 -16.33 9.36 -25.25
CA GLU A 392 -15.86 10.73 -25.11
C GLU A 392 -15.01 10.89 -23.85
N TYR A 393 -13.70 11.08 -24.05
CA TYR A 393 -12.75 11.42 -22.99
C TYR A 393 -13.07 12.82 -22.44
N LEU A 394 -13.39 12.88 -21.15
CA LEU A 394 -13.51 14.13 -20.41
C LEU A 394 -12.25 14.33 -19.56
N VAL A 395 -11.64 15.53 -19.62
CA VAL A 395 -10.47 15.90 -18.80
C VAL A 395 -10.81 15.99 -17.29
N THR A 396 -12.08 15.86 -16.93
CA THR A 396 -12.60 16.00 -15.56
C THR A 396 -13.21 14.69 -15.08
N ILE A 397 -13.56 14.62 -13.80
CA ILE A 397 -14.30 13.48 -13.25
C ILE A 397 -15.77 13.41 -13.70
N GLY A 398 -16.24 14.38 -14.50
CA GLY A 398 -17.63 14.45 -14.95
C GLY A 398 -18.64 14.79 -13.84
N SER A 399 -19.92 14.60 -14.13
CA SER A 399 -21.01 14.91 -13.18
C SER A 399 -21.14 13.85 -12.09
N LEU A 400 -21.18 14.30 -10.83
CA LEU A 400 -21.46 13.48 -9.65
C LEU A 400 -22.93 13.49 -9.24
N HIS A 401 -23.81 14.14 -10.02
CA HIS A 401 -25.22 14.31 -9.69
C HIS A 401 -25.94 12.95 -9.47
N ASP A 402 -25.54 11.93 -10.23
CA ASP A 402 -26.17 10.61 -10.23
C ASP A 402 -25.59 9.65 -9.17
N PHE A 403 -24.92 10.19 -8.14
CA PHE A 403 -24.44 9.45 -6.97
C PHE A 403 -25.38 9.70 -5.78
N PRO A 404 -26.53 9.00 -5.68
CA PRO A 404 -27.60 9.33 -4.74
C PRO A 404 -27.24 9.18 -3.25
N HIS A 405 -26.13 8.50 -2.93
CA HIS A 405 -25.68 8.28 -1.56
C HIS A 405 -24.42 9.07 -1.21
N LEU A 406 -23.86 9.84 -2.15
CA LEU A 406 -22.67 10.65 -1.89
C LEU A 406 -23.04 11.80 -0.97
N THR A 407 -22.49 11.77 0.25
CA THR A 407 -22.77 12.75 1.31
C THR A 407 -21.56 13.62 1.62
N HIS A 408 -20.35 13.12 1.35
CA HIS A 408 -19.09 13.83 1.61
C HIS A 408 -18.24 13.85 0.36
N LEU A 409 -17.90 15.05 -0.09
CA LEU A 409 -17.00 15.29 -1.22
C LEU A 409 -15.87 16.23 -0.78
N SER A 410 -14.64 15.76 -0.92
CA SER A 410 -13.43 16.58 -0.87
C SER A 410 -12.73 16.43 -2.21
N ILE A 411 -12.44 17.53 -2.91
CA ILE A 411 -11.88 17.43 -4.26
C ILE A 411 -11.12 18.68 -4.67
N GLY A 412 -10.02 18.51 -5.41
CA GLY A 412 -9.34 19.61 -6.08
C GLY A 412 -10.19 20.25 -7.17
N ILE A 413 -10.02 21.55 -7.43
CA ILE A 413 -10.86 22.23 -8.43
C ILE A 413 -10.61 21.70 -9.86
N MET A 414 -9.36 21.40 -10.22
CA MET A 414 -9.03 21.00 -11.59
C MET A 414 -9.69 19.68 -12.01
N PRO A 415 -9.69 18.60 -11.18
CA PRO A 415 -10.49 17.41 -11.46
C PRO A 415 -11.99 17.68 -11.68
N LEU A 416 -12.57 18.75 -11.13
CA LEU A 416 -13.98 19.12 -11.31
C LEU A 416 -14.23 19.96 -12.57
N LEU A 417 -13.45 21.03 -12.76
CA LEU A 417 -13.76 22.09 -13.73
C LEU A 417 -12.84 22.09 -14.97
N GLY A 418 -11.71 21.38 -14.91
CA GLY A 418 -10.73 21.27 -15.99
C GLY A 418 -9.43 22.03 -15.73
N GLU A 419 -8.51 21.95 -16.68
CA GLU A 419 -7.18 22.56 -16.63
C GLU A 419 -7.21 24.08 -16.77
N TYR A 420 -6.22 24.76 -16.20
CA TYR A 420 -6.01 26.19 -16.34
C TYR A 420 -4.78 26.51 -17.19
N ASP A 421 -4.77 27.69 -17.81
CA ASP A 421 -3.69 28.22 -18.65
C ASP A 421 -2.41 28.63 -17.89
N GLY A 422 -2.16 28.01 -16.74
CA GLY A 422 -1.12 28.37 -15.77
C GLY A 422 0.30 28.07 -16.22
N TRP A 423 0.49 27.10 -17.11
CA TRP A 423 1.81 26.74 -17.65
C TRP A 423 1.95 27.17 -19.10
N GLN A 424 2.90 28.07 -19.39
CA GLN A 424 3.27 28.42 -20.75
C GLN A 424 4.70 27.95 -21.06
N PRO A 425 4.92 27.19 -22.15
CA PRO A 425 6.26 26.90 -22.64
C PRO A 425 7.01 28.20 -22.98
N PRO A 426 8.33 28.32 -22.71
CA PRO A 426 9.19 27.36 -22.02
C PRO A 426 9.49 27.85 -20.59
N PHE A 427 8.75 27.39 -19.58
CA PHE A 427 9.03 27.61 -18.14
C PHE A 427 8.54 28.94 -17.53
N ARG A 428 7.38 29.49 -17.94
CA ARG A 428 6.72 30.54 -17.13
C ARG A 428 5.42 30.03 -16.54
N ILE A 429 5.38 29.95 -15.22
CA ILE A 429 4.12 29.94 -14.47
C ILE A 429 3.53 31.33 -14.65
N LYS A 430 2.35 31.40 -15.25
CA LYS A 430 1.60 32.64 -15.40
C LYS A 430 1.25 33.15 -13.99
N GLU A 431 1.38 34.44 -13.74
CA GLU A 431 0.82 35.00 -12.50
C GLU A 431 -0.71 35.05 -12.61
N PRO A 432 -1.45 34.82 -11.52
CA PRO A 432 -2.90 34.98 -11.52
C PRO A 432 -3.30 36.38 -12.04
N PRO A 433 -4.45 36.53 -12.73
CA PRO A 433 -5.50 35.54 -12.85
C PRO A 433 -5.27 34.49 -13.95
N TYR A 434 -5.45 33.23 -13.57
CA TYR A 434 -5.57 32.09 -14.47
C TYR A 434 -6.92 32.08 -15.18
N ARG A 435 -7.01 31.31 -16.28
CA ARG A 435 -8.24 31.01 -17.00
C ARG A 435 -8.34 29.53 -17.26
N LEU A 436 -9.57 29.00 -17.26
CA LEU A 436 -9.79 27.64 -17.75
C LEU A 436 -9.39 27.56 -19.23
N GLU A 437 -8.62 26.53 -19.61
CA GLU A 437 -8.21 26.36 -21.02
C GLU A 437 -9.42 26.11 -21.94
N LYS A 438 -10.41 25.39 -21.39
CA LYS A 438 -11.69 25.12 -22.02
C LYS A 438 -12.80 25.42 -21.02
N PRO A 439 -13.98 25.89 -21.46
CA PRO A 439 -15.12 26.06 -20.56
C PRO A 439 -15.42 24.76 -19.80
N ALA A 440 -15.76 24.88 -18.51
CA ALA A 440 -16.12 23.73 -17.70
C ALA A 440 -17.25 22.93 -18.38
N PRO A 441 -17.17 21.59 -18.42
CA PRO A 441 -18.15 20.76 -19.13
C PRO A 441 -19.54 20.82 -18.49
N TYR A 442 -19.59 21.11 -17.19
CA TYR A 442 -20.82 21.23 -16.41
C TYR A 442 -20.75 22.44 -15.48
N ARG A 443 -21.92 22.96 -15.11
CA ARG A 443 -22.03 23.93 -14.03
C ARG A 443 -21.82 23.23 -12.69
N LEU A 444 -20.93 23.74 -11.85
CA LEU A 444 -20.61 23.17 -10.55
C LEU A 444 -21.86 22.88 -9.70
N VAL A 445 -22.84 23.79 -9.66
CA VAL A 445 -24.05 23.57 -8.86
C VAL A 445 -24.95 22.44 -9.39
N ASP A 446 -24.92 22.17 -10.70
CA ASP A 446 -25.74 21.11 -11.31
C ASP A 446 -25.00 19.76 -11.34
N MET A 447 -23.68 19.75 -11.16
CA MET A 447 -22.86 18.53 -11.16
C MET A 447 -22.80 17.84 -9.79
N LEU A 448 -23.11 18.56 -8.71
CA LEU A 448 -23.07 18.03 -7.35
C LEU A 448 -24.37 17.29 -7.02
N PRO A 449 -24.33 16.16 -6.29
CA PRO A 449 -25.53 15.42 -5.94
C PRO A 449 -26.36 16.13 -4.86
N PRO A 450 -27.70 16.05 -4.93
CA PRO A 450 -28.58 16.66 -3.93
C PRO A 450 -28.48 16.02 -2.53
N SER A 451 -27.88 14.82 -2.43
CA SER A 451 -27.58 14.14 -1.17
C SER A 451 -26.39 14.72 -0.41
N LEU A 452 -25.62 15.63 -1.03
CA LEU A 452 -24.37 16.12 -0.47
C LEU A 452 -24.59 16.90 0.84
N GLU A 453 -23.86 16.53 1.89
CA GLU A 453 -23.89 17.18 3.20
C GLU A 453 -22.63 17.99 3.50
N TYR A 454 -21.50 17.59 2.91
CA TYR A 454 -20.18 18.18 3.10
C TYR A 454 -19.46 18.36 1.76
N LEU A 455 -18.94 19.56 1.52
CA LEU A 455 -18.07 19.89 0.40
C LEU A 455 -16.75 20.50 0.89
N CYS A 456 -15.62 20.01 0.42
CA CYS A 456 -14.30 20.62 0.61
C CYS A 456 -13.63 20.79 -0.75
N LEU A 457 -13.12 22.00 -1.01
CA LEU A 457 -12.43 22.33 -2.24
C LEU A 457 -10.94 22.55 -1.94
N TYR A 458 -10.08 21.67 -2.44
CA TYR A 458 -8.63 21.81 -2.29
C TYR A 458 -8.07 22.81 -3.32
N GLY A 459 -7.07 23.59 -2.90
CA GLY A 459 -6.32 24.52 -3.77
C GLY A 459 -7.10 25.74 -4.26
N TYR A 460 -8.38 25.91 -3.89
CA TYR A 460 -9.15 27.09 -4.28
C TYR A 460 -8.70 28.34 -3.52
N ALA A 461 -8.53 29.44 -4.25
CA ALA A 461 -8.31 30.77 -3.70
C ALA A 461 -9.05 31.81 -4.55
N GLN A 462 -9.88 32.62 -3.89
CA GLN A 462 -10.68 33.64 -4.54
C GLN A 462 -9.80 34.67 -5.26
N GLY A 463 -10.13 34.97 -6.52
CA GLY A 463 -9.40 35.93 -7.35
C GLY A 463 -8.23 35.33 -8.13
N GLU A 464 -7.84 34.08 -7.88
CA GLU A 464 -6.81 33.41 -8.68
C GLU A 464 -7.32 32.96 -10.04
N ASN A 465 -8.59 32.55 -10.15
CA ASN A 465 -9.21 32.20 -11.42
C ASN A 465 -10.67 32.70 -11.48
N PRO A 466 -10.94 33.78 -12.23
CA PRO A 466 -12.29 34.34 -12.30
C PRO A 466 -13.34 33.41 -12.92
N ASP A 467 -12.94 32.46 -13.77
CA ASP A 467 -13.87 31.48 -14.35
C ASP A 467 -14.34 30.49 -13.27
N VAL A 468 -13.43 30.10 -12.37
CA VAL A 468 -13.76 29.28 -11.20
C VAL A 468 -14.58 30.08 -10.18
N ASP A 469 -14.19 31.33 -9.92
CA ASP A 469 -14.92 32.22 -9.00
C ASP A 469 -16.40 32.35 -9.40
N GLU A 470 -16.71 32.48 -10.70
CA GLU A 470 -18.08 32.52 -11.20
C GLU A 470 -18.87 31.25 -10.84
N HIS A 471 -18.25 30.07 -10.93
CA HIS A 471 -18.88 28.82 -10.53
C HIS A 471 -19.10 28.72 -9.02
N ILE A 472 -18.16 29.23 -8.21
CA ILE A 472 -18.27 29.26 -6.75
C ILE A 472 -19.36 30.24 -6.29
N ASP A 473 -19.41 31.44 -6.89
CA ASP A 473 -20.45 32.42 -6.63
C ASP A 473 -21.84 31.87 -6.98
N GLU A 474 -21.97 31.18 -8.13
CA GLU A 474 -23.23 30.53 -8.51
C GLU A 474 -23.63 29.44 -7.49
N LEU A 475 -22.68 28.59 -7.10
CA LEU A 475 -22.89 27.54 -6.10
C LEU A 475 -23.42 28.14 -4.78
N LEU A 476 -22.77 29.20 -4.27
CA LEU A 476 -23.17 29.85 -3.03
C LEU A 476 -24.56 30.50 -3.13
N ALA A 477 -24.88 31.13 -4.26
CA ALA A 477 -26.17 31.76 -4.51
C ALA A 477 -27.32 30.74 -4.56
N ARG A 478 -27.06 29.54 -5.11
CA ARG A 478 -28.09 28.54 -5.41
C ARG A 478 -28.08 27.31 -4.50
N ARG A 479 -27.15 27.22 -3.54
CA ARG A 479 -27.00 26.05 -2.66
C ARG A 479 -28.30 25.64 -1.97
N ASN A 480 -29.11 26.60 -1.50
CA ASN A 480 -30.34 26.29 -0.77
C ASN A 480 -31.44 25.70 -1.68
N GLU A 481 -31.40 26.00 -2.98
CA GLU A 481 -32.33 25.49 -3.98
C GLU A 481 -31.91 24.10 -4.49
N LYS A 482 -30.61 23.96 -4.81
CA LYS A 482 -30.07 22.81 -5.54
C LYS A 482 -29.41 21.75 -4.65
N LEU A 483 -28.88 22.14 -3.51
CA LEU A 483 -28.14 21.28 -2.58
C LEU A 483 -28.75 21.42 -1.17
N PRO A 484 -30.02 21.00 -0.99
CA PRO A 484 -30.78 21.27 0.24
C PRO A 484 -30.18 20.65 1.50
N ASN A 485 -29.34 19.62 1.34
CA ASN A 485 -28.71 18.90 2.46
C ASN A 485 -27.31 19.42 2.80
N LEU A 486 -26.74 20.34 2.01
CA LEU A 486 -25.36 20.80 2.18
C LEU A 486 -25.24 21.68 3.43
N LYS A 487 -24.54 21.17 4.43
CA LYS A 487 -24.37 21.81 5.74
C LYS A 487 -23.03 22.53 5.86
N VAL A 488 -21.98 21.94 5.29
CA VAL A 488 -20.60 22.40 5.46
C VAL A 488 -19.95 22.58 4.10
N ILE A 489 -19.33 23.75 3.91
CA ILE A 489 -18.47 24.04 2.76
C ILE A 489 -17.12 24.53 3.31
N LYS A 490 -16.03 23.91 2.88
CA LYS A 490 -14.65 24.29 3.21
C LYS A 490 -13.85 24.60 1.94
N GLY A 491 -12.78 25.37 2.09
CA GLY A 491 -11.91 25.76 0.98
C GLY A 491 -12.27 27.10 0.34
N ILE A 492 -13.41 27.72 0.68
CA ILE A 492 -13.84 29.01 0.14
C ILE A 492 -13.27 30.18 0.97
N ASP A 493 -13.60 30.24 2.26
CA ASP A 493 -13.16 31.34 3.14
C ASP A 493 -11.70 31.17 3.57
N GLU A 494 -11.31 29.93 3.86
CA GLU A 494 -9.96 29.53 4.22
C GLU A 494 -9.48 28.50 3.19
N ARG A 495 -8.38 28.83 2.49
CA ARG A 495 -7.75 27.93 1.53
C ARG A 495 -7.34 26.64 2.24
N VAL A 496 -7.82 25.51 1.72
CA VAL A 496 -7.30 24.19 2.10
C VAL A 496 -6.22 23.84 1.10
N ARG A 497 -5.02 23.55 1.59
CA ARG A 497 -3.88 23.15 0.74
C ARG A 497 -4.21 21.87 -0.02
N ASP A 498 -3.73 21.79 -1.25
CA ASP A 498 -3.76 20.58 -2.07
C ASP A 498 -2.38 19.90 -2.09
N ILE A 499 -2.28 18.76 -2.76
CA ILE A 499 -1.01 18.03 -2.89
C ILE A 499 0.05 18.82 -3.69
N LYS A 500 -0.35 19.79 -4.54
CA LYS A 500 0.59 20.66 -5.25
C LYS A 500 1.25 21.64 -4.32
N ASP A 501 0.54 22.18 -3.35
CA ASP A 501 1.13 23.07 -2.35
C ASP A 501 2.28 22.38 -1.60
N ILE A 502 2.31 21.04 -1.56
CA ILE A 502 3.39 20.23 -0.99
C ILE A 502 4.54 20.00 -2.00
N LEU A 503 4.22 19.87 -3.30
CA LEU A 503 5.19 19.59 -4.37
C LEU A 503 5.81 20.86 -5.01
N HIS A 504 5.06 21.96 -5.12
CA HIS A 504 5.52 23.20 -5.78
C HIS A 504 6.63 23.90 -5.00
N ASP A 505 6.67 23.74 -3.68
CA ASP A 505 7.82 24.15 -2.89
C ASP A 505 9.09 23.40 -3.31
N MET A 506 9.01 22.23 -3.97
CA MET A 506 10.18 21.49 -4.47
C MET A 506 10.85 22.08 -5.72
N ALA A 507 10.13 22.91 -6.50
CA ALA A 507 10.64 23.50 -7.75
C ALA A 507 11.31 24.87 -7.55
N VAL A 508 11.22 25.45 -6.34
CA VAL A 508 11.92 26.68 -5.96
C VAL A 508 13.29 26.29 -5.39
N GLU A 509 14.36 27.03 -5.74
CA GLU A 509 15.77 26.70 -5.43
C GLU A 509 16.10 26.50 -3.93
N GLU A 510 15.16 26.73 -3.02
CA GLU A 510 15.30 26.52 -1.57
C GLU A 510 13.97 26.03 -0.96
N VAL A 511 13.62 24.75 -1.16
CA VAL A 511 12.64 24.07 -0.28
C VAL A 511 13.23 24.01 1.11
N ASP A 512 12.52 24.49 2.13
CA ASP A 512 12.89 24.16 3.50
C ASP A 512 12.76 22.63 3.67
N GLU A 513 13.80 21.96 4.15
CA GLU A 513 13.75 20.51 4.39
C GLU A 513 12.64 20.15 5.39
N ASP A 514 12.24 21.12 6.23
CA ASP A 514 11.16 21.00 7.22
C ASP A 514 9.74 21.08 6.59
N GLU A 515 9.59 21.48 5.33
CA GLU A 515 8.29 21.61 4.63
C GLU A 515 7.96 20.44 3.69
N ARG A 516 8.91 19.52 3.47
CA ARG A 516 8.69 18.33 2.65
C ARG A 516 7.75 17.37 3.37
N TYR A 517 6.81 16.77 2.65
CA TYR A 517 6.11 15.59 3.15
C TYR A 517 7.14 14.47 3.35
N VAL A 518 7.58 14.32 4.60
CA VAL A 518 8.28 13.13 5.05
C VAL A 518 7.21 12.13 5.41
N ARG A 519 7.28 10.94 4.84
CA ARG A 519 6.36 9.84 5.17
C ARG A 519 6.23 9.73 6.68
N GLY A 520 5.08 10.13 7.23
CA GLY A 520 4.81 9.94 8.63
C GLY A 520 4.76 8.45 8.94
N GLU A 521 5.27 8.01 10.10
CA GLU A 521 4.93 6.68 10.63
C GLU A 521 3.41 6.67 10.93
N GLY A 522 2.57 6.54 9.90
CA GLY A 522 1.10 6.61 9.95
C GLY A 522 0.46 5.49 10.76
N PHE A 523 1.27 4.67 11.42
CA PHE A 523 0.90 3.72 12.44
C PHE A 523 2.07 3.57 13.43
N GLU A 524 1.77 3.39 14.72
CA GLU A 524 2.79 3.09 15.71
C GLU A 524 3.47 1.75 15.37
N SER A 525 4.70 1.79 14.87
CA SER A 525 5.50 0.58 14.71
C SER A 525 5.85 0.01 16.10
N GLY A 526 5.82 -1.31 16.23
CA GLY A 526 6.32 -2.05 17.37
C GLY A 526 5.39 -3.14 17.92
N TRP A 527 5.92 -3.92 18.85
CA TRP A 527 5.14 -4.92 19.59
C TRP A 527 4.28 -4.26 20.68
N LYS A 528 2.98 -4.59 20.73
CA LYS A 528 2.06 -4.09 21.75
C LYS A 528 1.65 -5.19 22.71
N LYS A 529 1.98 -5.04 23.99
CA LYS A 529 1.56 -5.97 25.05
C LYS A 529 0.08 -5.79 25.35
N VAL A 530 -0.59 -6.86 25.77
CA VAL A 530 -1.92 -6.75 26.37
C VAL A 530 -1.77 -6.05 27.71
N GLU A 531 -2.51 -4.96 27.95
CA GLU A 531 -2.55 -4.33 29.26
C GLU A 531 -3.20 -5.29 30.25
N GLU A 532 -2.46 -5.67 31.30
CA GLU A 532 -3.05 -6.40 32.41
C GLU A 532 -3.98 -5.44 33.18
N PRO A 533 -5.19 -5.87 33.54
CA PRO A 533 -6.08 -5.02 34.32
C PRO A 533 -5.36 -4.63 35.60
N LYS A 534 -5.20 -3.33 35.83
CA LYS A 534 -4.62 -2.80 37.06
C LYS A 534 -5.41 -3.39 38.23
N GLN A 535 -4.76 -4.23 39.03
CA GLN A 535 -5.35 -4.70 40.28
C GLN A 535 -5.50 -3.47 41.17
N ASN A 536 -6.75 -3.08 41.43
CA ASN A 536 -7.10 -2.03 42.38
C ASN A 536 -6.92 -2.51 43.83
#